data_AF-A0A3D5NY88-F1
#
_entry.id   AF-A0A3D5NY88-F1
#
_cell.length_a   1.000
_cell.length_b   1.000
_cell.length_c   1.000
_cell.angle_alpha   90.00
_cell.angle_beta   90.00
_cell.angle_gamma   90.00
#
_symmetry.space_group_name_H-M   'P 1'
#
loop_
_entity.id
_entity.type
_entity.pdbx_description
1 polymer ?
#
loop_
_entity_poly.entity_id
_entity_poly.type
_entity_poly.pdbx_seq_one_letter_code
_entity_poly.pdbx_strand_id
1 'polypeptide(L)' 'ITDFTSPCKTIRHSFSDEKFIRISQKLHPGQSRVYAKVLCPGMVKIGDEIEIKAATA' A
#
# COMPACT_ATOMS: atom_id res chain seq x y z
N ILE A 1 -4.14 -9.03 -0.88
CA ILE A 1 -3.30 -8.03 -1.60
C ILE A 1 -3.36 -8.40 -3.07
N THR A 2 -3.59 -7.44 -3.97
CA THR A 2 -3.70 -7.75 -5.41
C THR A 2 -2.38 -7.54 -6.14
N ASP A 3 -1.67 -6.43 -5.87
CA ASP A 3 -0.42 -6.10 -6.54
C ASP A 3 0.44 -5.13 -5.69
N PHE A 4 1.72 -5.04 -6.03
CA PHE A 4 2.60 -3.97 -5.55
C PHE A 4 2.45 -2.72 -6.41
N THR A 5 2.51 -1.55 -5.79
CA THR A 5 2.47 -0.29 -6.53
C THR A 5 3.82 0.01 -7.18
N SER A 6 3.80 0.61 -8.37
CA SER A 6 4.98 1.18 -9.00
C SER A 6 5.19 2.64 -8.57
N PRO A 7 6.42 3.06 -8.23
CA PRO A 7 6.71 4.46 -7.95
C PRO A 7 6.46 5.33 -9.19
N CYS A 8 5.82 6.48 -9.00
CA CYS A 8 5.49 7.42 -10.08
C CYS A 8 6.07 8.81 -9.78
N LYS A 9 6.63 9.48 -10.79
CA LYS A 9 7.21 10.83 -10.63
C LYS A 9 6.16 11.87 -10.21
N THR A 10 4.89 11.67 -10.55
CA THR A 10 3.80 12.60 -10.22
C THR A 10 3.62 12.77 -8.71
N ILE A 11 3.93 11.74 -7.91
CA ILE A 11 3.79 11.80 -6.45
C ILE A 11 5.08 12.19 -5.74
N ARG A 12 6.13 12.60 -6.46
CA ARG A 12 7.46 12.86 -5.86
C ARG A 12 7.42 13.86 -4.71
N HIS A 13 6.63 14.93 -4.87
CA HIS A 13 6.53 16.01 -3.88
C HIS A 13 5.74 15.62 -2.63
N SER A 14 5.06 14.46 -2.63
CA SER A 14 4.40 13.91 -1.45
C SER A 14 5.38 13.22 -0.49
N PHE A 15 6.65 13.08 -0.86
CA PHE A 15 7.67 12.42 -0.05
C PHE A 15 8.78 13.40 0.33
N SER A 16 9.26 13.32 1.57
CA SER A 16 10.47 14.02 2.00
C SER A 16 11.66 13.67 1.10
N ASP A 17 12.42 14.69 0.72
CA ASP A 17 13.55 14.61 -0.22
C ASP A 17 13.20 13.96 -1.57
N GLU A 18 11.92 14.02 -1.98
CA GLU A 18 11.42 13.37 -3.19
C GLU A 18 11.72 11.85 -3.25
N LYS A 19 11.86 11.17 -2.11
CA LYS A 19 12.18 9.73 -2.02
C LYS A 19 10.98 8.82 -2.33
N PHE A 20 10.24 9.10 -3.40
CA PHE A 20 9.05 8.32 -3.80
C PHE A 20 9.40 6.89 -4.25
N ILE A 21 10.64 6.62 -4.66
CA ILE A 21 11.13 5.27 -5.02
C ILE A 21 11.03 4.30 -3.83
N ARG A 22 10.99 4.80 -2.58
CA ARG A 22 10.93 3.98 -1.36
C ARG A 22 9.75 2.99 -1.32
N ILE A 23 8.66 3.27 -2.05
CA ILE A 23 7.47 2.41 -2.06
C ILE A 23 7.60 1.18 -2.98
N SER A 24 8.73 1.05 -3.69
CA SER A 24 9.00 -0.07 -4.60
C SER A 24 9.37 -1.35 -3.85
N GLN A 25 8.60 -2.42 -4.06
CA GLN A 25 8.91 -3.74 -3.47
C GLN A 25 10.21 -4.33 -3.95
N LYS A 26 10.59 -4.03 -5.19
CA LYS A 26 11.84 -4.53 -5.78
C LYS A 26 13.07 -3.94 -5.09
N LEU A 27 13.01 -2.67 -4.69
CA LEU A 27 14.16 -1.94 -4.12
C LEU A 27 14.13 -1.89 -2.59
N HIS A 28 12.94 -1.85 -2.00
CA HIS A 28 12.72 -1.67 -0.56
C HIS A 28 11.59 -2.60 -0.05
N PRO A 29 11.84 -3.93 0.00
CA PRO A 29 10.87 -4.88 0.54
C PRO A 29 10.49 -4.50 1.98
N GLY A 30 9.19 -4.54 2.28
CA GLY A 30 8.64 -4.17 3.60
C GLY A 30 8.27 -2.69 3.78
N GLN A 31 8.75 -1.79 2.92
CA GLN A 31 8.31 -0.37 2.88
C GLN A 31 7.31 -0.08 1.76
N SER A 32 6.84 -1.15 1.12
CA SER A 32 6.08 -1.05 -0.11
C SER A 32 4.64 -0.64 0.13
N ARG A 33 4.10 0.07 -0.86
CA ARG A 33 2.67 0.30 -0.95
C ARG A 33 2.05 -0.77 -1.85
N VAL A 34 0.86 -1.21 -1.48
CA VAL A 34 0.13 -2.29 -2.17
C VAL A 34 -1.25 -1.83 -2.57
N TYR A 35 -1.78 -2.45 -3.62
CA TYR A 35 -3.19 -2.38 -3.94
C TYR A 35 -3.96 -3.51 -3.24
N ALA A 36 -5.19 -3.20 -2.87
CA ALA A 36 -6.14 -4.14 -2.31
C ALA A 36 -7.47 -4.03 -3.04
N LYS A 37 -8.18 -5.16 -3.14
CA LYS A 37 -9.55 -5.21 -3.64
C LYS A 37 -10.50 -5.12 -2.45
N VAL A 38 -11.51 -4.27 -2.57
CA VAL A 38 -12.63 -4.25 -1.62
C VAL A 38 -13.47 -5.51 -1.85
N LEU A 39 -13.55 -6.39 -0.84
CA LEU A 39 -14.37 -7.59 -0.90
C LEU A 39 -15.82 -7.29 -0.50
N CYS A 40 -16.00 -6.48 0.54
CA CYS A 40 -17.28 -6.02 1.04
C CYS A 40 -17.20 -4.51 1.34
N PRO A 41 -18.07 -3.68 0.75
CA PRO A 41 -18.13 -2.25 1.09
C PRO A 41 -18.59 -2.04 2.54
N GLY A 42 -18.15 -0.94 3.14
CA GLY A 42 -18.53 -0.56 4.50
C GLY A 42 -17.89 0.77 4.91
N MET A 43 -18.26 1.28 6.08
CA MET A 43 -17.61 2.44 6.68
C MET A 43 -16.35 2.00 7.43
N VAL A 44 -15.26 2.77 7.25
CA VAL A 44 -14.00 2.59 7.98
C VAL A 44 -13.66 3.88 8.72
N LYS A 45 -13.03 3.76 9.88
CA LYS A 45 -12.62 4.89 10.72
C LYS A 45 -11.14 4.78 11.08
N ILE A 46 -10.54 5.92 11.41
CA ILE A 46 -9.18 5.95 11.94
C ILE A 46 -9.18 5.23 13.28
N GLY A 47 -8.27 4.27 13.44
CA GLY A 47 -8.13 3.48 14.66
C GLY A 47 -8.86 2.14 14.64
N ASP A 48 -9.57 1.79 13.57
CA ASP A 48 -10.16 0.45 13.42
C ASP A 48 -9.05 -0.63 13.48
N GLU A 49 -9.33 -1.71 14.22
CA GLU A 49 -8.39 -2.82 14.37
C GLU A 49 -8.21 -3.58 13.06
N ILE A 50 -6.98 -4.07 12.84
CA ILE A 50 -6.60 -4.84 11.65
C ILE A 50 -6.27 -6.27 12.07
N GLU A 51 -6.93 -7.22 11.41
CA GLU A 51 -6.68 -8.65 11.57
C GLU A 51 -6.14 -9.25 10.26
N ILE A 52 -5.08 -10.04 10.33
CA ILE A 52 -4.59 -10.81 9.19
C ILE A 52 -5.36 -12.13 9.11
N LYS A 53 -6.17 -12.28 8.07
CA LYS A 53 -6.86 -13.54 7.77
C LYS A 53 -6.10 -14.34 6.71
N ALA A 54 -6.11 -15.66 6.85
CA ALA A 54 -5.61 -16.55 5.81
C ALA A 54 -6.38 -16.29 4.50
N ALA A 55 -5.69 -16.40 3.37
CA ALA A 55 -6.35 -16.30 2.07
C ALA A 55 -7.33 -17.46 1.92
N THR A 56 -8.61 -17.15 1.73
CA THR A 56 -9.60 -18.15 1.33
C THR A 56 -9.32 -18.52 -0.13
N ALA A 57 -9.28 -19.83 -0.41
CA ALA A 57 -9.05 -20.39 -1.75
C ALA A 57 -10.18 -20.03 -2.73
#